data_AF-S8FNW0-F1
#
_entry.id   AF-S8FNW0-F1
#
_cell.length_a   1.000
_cell.length_b   1.000
_cell.length_c   1.000
_cell.angle_alpha   90.00
_cell.angle_beta   90.00
_cell.angle_gamma   90.00
#
_symmetry.space_group_name_H-M   'P 1'
#
loop_
_entity.id
_entity.type
_entity.pdbx_description
1 polymer ?
#
loop_
_entity_poly.entity_id
_entity_poly.type
_entity_poly.pdbx_seq_one_letter_code
_entity_poly.pdbx_strand_id
1 'polypeptide(L)'
;MSANTILLRSLLTHVEGMEPLCEDLPPSSPRSRPFATAIRDRVSAIHARLVDSLGDSDGDGGDHAEVDADADADYARDTTPPVARRSSVRRAKPSSDAASTAAARTTRILDHLGGDVPSPADVVQGLLAQPDRAKAADQEDLAFARLLRGLPYGSLNDWEEALGAMGDRLTTTHTSTIAFSAAHDDIAGLTERLTERHKALTTTLLGNTANTIVSFILYQVDNIKFAADWQECRGMPGGKKWASAFFKTAFIQDPNIAPEFLGLTGPATQRHFNALAPRFKSWRTATRHAISARGRLLRLYNMFGAAVLLDTTWAVDRLVNAHSRTFVPVLNNILATVVPAQLPPHARARRALVRIITVLGGDAVAAHIQHFLDDYPAATVTAP
;
A
#
# COMPACT_ATOMS: atom_id res chain seq x y z
N MET A 1 -26.96 -9.97 16.34
CA MET A 1 -25.65 -10.41 16.86
C MET A 1 -24.65 -10.16 15.75
N SER A 2 -23.60 -9.35 15.95
CA SER A 2 -22.71 -8.93 14.84
C SER A 2 -21.84 -10.09 14.35
N ALA A 3 -21.41 -10.07 13.09
CA ALA A 3 -20.50 -11.09 12.53
C ALA A 3 -19.19 -11.20 13.33
N ASN A 4 -18.70 -10.09 13.88
CA ASN A 4 -17.53 -10.05 14.77
C ASN A 4 -17.78 -10.77 16.09
N THR A 5 -19.00 -10.66 16.65
CA THR A 5 -19.40 -11.40 17.85
C THR A 5 -19.45 -12.91 17.59
N ILE A 6 -19.89 -13.32 16.40
CA ILE A 6 -19.93 -14.74 16.00
C ILE A 6 -18.51 -15.30 15.81
N LEU A 7 -17.63 -14.56 15.13
CA LEU A 7 -16.24 -14.96 14.92
C LEU A 7 -15.46 -15.06 16.25
N LEU A 8 -15.59 -14.07 17.13
CA LEU A 8 -14.95 -14.08 18.45
C LEU A 8 -15.46 -15.22 19.32
N ARG A 9 -16.77 -15.51 19.29
CA ARG A 9 -17.35 -16.63 20.02
C ARG A 9 -16.88 -17.98 19.47
N SER A 10 -16.74 -18.09 18.14
CA SER A 10 -16.17 -19.27 17.50
C SER A 10 -14.70 -19.47 17.87
N LEU A 11 -13.90 -18.41 17.92
CA LEU A 11 -12.50 -18.45 18.35
C LEU A 11 -12.36 -18.84 19.82
N LEU A 12 -13.19 -18.26 20.71
CA LEU A 12 -13.25 -18.62 22.12
C LEU A 12 -13.60 -20.11 22.30
N THR A 13 -14.63 -20.59 21.60
CA THR A 13 -15.05 -22.00 21.64
C THR A 13 -13.91 -22.92 21.15
N HIS A 14 -13.15 -22.50 20.15
CA HIS A 14 -12.00 -23.27 19.65
C HIS A 14 -10.85 -23.30 20.66
N VAL A 15 -10.55 -22.17 21.31
CA VAL A 15 -9.51 -22.08 22.36
C VAL A 15 -9.90 -22.91 23.59
N GLU A 16 -11.16 -22.86 24.00
CA GLU A 16 -11.70 -23.68 25.11
C GLU A 16 -11.68 -25.17 24.76
N GLY A 17 -12.00 -25.55 23.51
CA GLY A 17 -11.91 -26.93 23.04
C GLY A 17 -10.48 -27.49 22.94
N MET A 18 -9.46 -26.62 22.89
CA MET A 18 -8.05 -27.02 22.90
C MET A 18 -7.49 -27.23 24.32
N GLU A 19 -8.19 -26.78 25.36
CA GLU A 19 -7.72 -26.85 26.76
C GLU A 19 -7.53 -28.31 27.25
N PRO A 20 -8.47 -29.26 27.01
CA PRO A 20 -8.28 -30.67 27.38
C PRO A 20 -7.13 -31.33 26.61
N LEU A 21 -6.94 -30.94 25.34
CA LEU A 21 -5.85 -31.48 24.51
C LEU A 21 -4.47 -31.02 24.99
N CYS A 22 -4.41 -29.94 25.78
CA CYS A 22 -3.18 -29.48 26.40
C CYS A 22 -2.85 -30.21 27.72
N GLU A 23 -3.83 -30.87 28.35
CA GLU A 23 -3.61 -31.65 29.57
C GLU A 23 -2.93 -33.00 29.30
N ASP A 24 -3.16 -33.57 28.11
CA ASP A 24 -2.56 -34.83 27.67
C ASP A 24 -1.14 -34.68 27.08
N LEU A 25 -0.66 -33.45 26.90
CA LEU A 25 0.71 -33.21 26.45
C LEU A 25 1.69 -33.40 27.60
N PRO A 26 2.82 -34.11 27.40
CA PRO A 26 3.86 -34.25 28.42
C PRO A 26 4.29 -32.86 28.90
N PRO A 27 4.65 -32.68 30.19
CA PRO A 27 4.79 -31.37 30.81
C PRO A 27 5.71 -30.48 29.97
N SER A 28 5.06 -29.58 29.24
CA SER A 28 5.71 -28.67 28.33
C SER A 28 6.54 -27.67 29.12
N SER A 29 7.66 -27.27 28.53
CA SER A 29 8.61 -26.29 29.08
C SER A 29 7.89 -25.19 29.88
N PRO A 30 8.40 -24.77 31.06
CA PRO A 30 7.81 -23.76 31.94
C PRO A 30 7.41 -22.44 31.27
N ARG A 31 7.90 -22.19 30.05
CA ARG A 31 7.61 -21.00 29.23
C ARG A 31 6.33 -21.08 28.39
N SER A 32 5.76 -22.26 28.17
CA SER A 32 4.62 -22.46 27.26
C SER A 32 3.27 -22.17 27.91
N ARG A 33 3.09 -22.52 29.20
CA ARG A 33 1.85 -22.26 29.95
C ARG A 33 1.54 -20.75 30.10
N PRO A 34 2.50 -19.87 30.45
CA PRO A 34 2.23 -18.43 30.53
C PRO A 34 1.77 -17.82 29.20
N PHE A 35 2.25 -18.35 28.07
CA PHE A 35 1.87 -17.87 26.74
C PHE A 35 0.42 -18.20 26.39
N ALA A 36 -0.02 -19.43 26.65
CA ALA A 36 -1.41 -19.84 26.42
C ALA A 36 -2.39 -19.06 27.31
N THR A 37 -2.07 -18.88 28.60
CA THR A 37 -2.87 -18.06 29.52
C THR A 37 -2.93 -16.60 29.05
N ALA A 38 -1.80 -16.01 28.62
CA ALA A 38 -1.78 -14.63 28.13
C ALA A 38 -2.61 -14.40 26.86
N ILE A 39 -2.67 -15.39 25.96
CA ILE A 39 -3.54 -15.33 24.77
C ILE A 39 -5.01 -15.36 25.20
N ARG A 40 -5.39 -16.30 26.07
CA ARG A 40 -6.76 -16.43 26.58
C ARG A 40 -7.24 -15.14 27.24
N ASP A 41 -6.43 -14.58 28.14
CA ASP A 41 -6.79 -13.36 28.89
C ASP A 41 -6.94 -12.15 27.95
N ARG A 42 -6.12 -12.06 26.90
CA ARG A 42 -6.24 -11.02 25.85
C ARG A 42 -7.55 -11.15 25.08
N VAL A 43 -7.92 -12.35 24.66
CA VAL A 43 -9.14 -12.60 23.88
C VAL A 43 -10.38 -12.29 24.73
N SER A 44 -10.41 -12.72 25.99
CA SER A 44 -11.49 -12.42 26.93
C SER A 44 -11.64 -10.92 27.21
N ALA A 45 -10.53 -10.19 27.35
CA ALA A 45 -10.56 -8.74 27.55
C ALA A 45 -11.10 -7.97 26.33
N ILE A 46 -10.81 -8.44 25.11
CA ILE A 46 -11.35 -7.87 23.88
C ILE A 46 -12.86 -8.12 23.79
N HIS A 47 -13.31 -9.32 24.13
CA HIS A 47 -14.73 -9.67 24.16
C HIS A 47 -15.52 -8.80 25.15
N ALA A 48 -15.02 -8.62 26.38
CA ALA A 48 -15.68 -7.79 27.40
C ALA A 48 -15.87 -6.33 26.94
N ARG A 49 -14.85 -5.71 26.34
CA ARG A 49 -14.92 -4.33 25.83
C ARG A 49 -15.94 -4.16 24.70
N LEU A 50 -16.11 -5.18 23.86
CA LEU A 50 -17.07 -5.15 22.76
C LEU A 50 -18.51 -5.32 23.25
N VAL A 51 -18.73 -6.08 24.32
CA VAL A 51 -20.06 -6.23 24.93
C VAL A 51 -20.49 -4.93 25.61
N ASP A 52 -19.60 -4.28 26.37
CA ASP A 52 -19.91 -3.00 27.04
C ASP A 52 -20.16 -1.87 26.04
N SER A 53 -19.43 -1.84 24.91
CA SER A 53 -19.59 -0.80 23.88
C SER A 53 -20.92 -0.87 23.11
N LEU A 54 -21.69 -1.95 23.23
CA LEU A 54 -22.96 -2.15 22.53
C LEU A 54 -24.17 -1.83 23.43
N GLY A 55 -23.95 -1.42 24.68
CA GLY A 55 -25.00 -1.23 25.69
C GLY A 55 -25.65 0.15 25.76
N ASP A 56 -25.04 1.21 25.20
CA ASP A 56 -25.54 2.59 25.33
C ASP A 56 -25.64 3.28 23.97
N SER A 57 -26.88 3.44 23.46
CA SER A 57 -27.18 4.46 22.45
C SER A 57 -28.68 4.76 22.42
N ASP A 58 -29.17 5.47 23.42
CA ASP A 58 -30.45 6.19 23.34
C ASP A 58 -30.26 7.56 22.68
N GLY A 59 -30.95 7.76 21.55
CA GLY A 59 -31.50 9.03 21.06
C GLY A 59 -30.57 10.19 20.69
N ASP A 60 -30.66 10.68 19.45
CA ASP A 60 -31.45 11.89 19.14
C ASP A 60 -31.27 12.25 17.65
N GLY A 61 -32.38 12.60 17.01
CA GLY A 61 -32.48 12.90 15.58
C GLY A 61 -32.11 14.35 15.27
N GLY A 62 -31.20 14.55 14.32
CA GLY A 62 -30.75 15.87 13.90
C GLY A 62 -30.50 15.97 12.40
N ASP A 63 -31.05 17.03 11.83
CA ASP A 63 -31.22 17.36 10.41
C ASP A 63 -30.07 17.07 9.43
N HIS A 64 -30.48 16.65 8.23
CA HIS A 64 -29.68 16.42 7.05
C HIS A 64 -29.13 17.73 6.46
N ALA A 65 -28.01 18.21 6.99
CA ALA A 65 -27.14 19.13 6.28
C ALA A 65 -26.27 18.37 5.26
N GLU A 66 -26.10 18.91 4.06
CA GLU A 66 -25.11 18.44 3.07
C GLU A 66 -23.68 18.65 3.62
N VAL A 67 -23.13 17.68 4.36
CA VAL A 67 -21.82 17.79 5.04
C VAL A 67 -20.60 17.65 4.09
N ASP A 68 -20.77 17.50 2.78
CA ASP A 68 -19.70 16.91 1.94
C ASP A 68 -18.90 17.87 1.02
N ALA A 69 -19.08 19.19 1.09
CA ALA A 69 -18.40 20.12 0.15
C ALA A 69 -16.93 20.45 0.50
N ASP A 70 -16.54 20.50 1.78
CA ASP A 70 -15.26 21.11 2.18
C ASP A 70 -14.10 20.12 2.38
N ALA A 71 -14.35 18.81 2.40
CA ALA A 71 -13.32 17.82 2.72
C ALA A 71 -12.45 17.37 1.52
N ASP A 72 -12.57 18.00 0.35
CA ASP A 72 -11.87 17.62 -0.89
C ASP A 72 -10.61 18.46 -1.21
N ALA A 73 -10.33 19.51 -0.43
CA ALA A 73 -9.22 20.43 -0.71
C ALA A 73 -7.82 19.84 -0.41
N ASP A 74 -7.68 18.98 0.59
CA ASP A 74 -6.37 18.46 1.00
C ASP A 74 -5.80 17.38 0.07
N TYR A 75 -6.65 16.62 -0.63
CA TYR A 75 -6.19 15.59 -1.57
C TYR A 75 -5.53 16.20 -2.83
N ALA A 76 -6.03 17.34 -3.32
CA ALA A 76 -5.46 17.99 -4.51
C ALA A 76 -4.01 18.45 -4.30
N ARG A 77 -3.59 18.72 -3.05
CA ARG A 77 -2.24 19.20 -2.73
C ARG A 77 -1.14 18.17 -3.02
N ASP A 78 -1.44 16.88 -2.99
CA ASP A 78 -0.42 15.83 -3.16
C ASP A 78 -0.29 15.36 -4.62
N THR A 79 -1.34 15.57 -5.44
CA THR A 79 -1.41 15.04 -6.82
C THR A 79 -1.23 16.07 -7.92
N THR A 80 -1.27 17.38 -7.63
CA THR A 80 -1.04 18.43 -8.65
C THR A 80 0.26 19.19 -8.39
N PRO A 81 1.06 19.49 -9.43
CA PRO A 81 2.13 20.48 -9.34
C PRO A 81 1.58 21.78 -8.75
N PRO A 82 2.34 22.54 -7.95
CA PRO A 82 1.82 23.67 -7.22
C PRO A 82 1.35 24.79 -8.16
N VAL A 83 0.06 24.84 -8.47
CA VAL A 83 -0.57 25.99 -9.13
C VAL A 83 -0.88 27.03 -8.05
N ALA A 84 -0.28 28.22 -8.20
CA ALA A 84 -0.36 29.32 -7.22
C ALA A 84 -1.81 29.81 -7.01
N ARG A 85 -2.51 29.27 -6.02
CA ARG A 85 -3.85 29.72 -5.61
C ARG A 85 -3.79 30.65 -4.40
N ARG A 86 -4.23 31.90 -4.60
CA ARG A 86 -4.50 32.89 -3.54
C ARG A 86 -5.62 32.37 -2.64
N SER A 87 -5.27 31.86 -1.46
CA SER A 87 -6.20 31.44 -0.41
C SER A 87 -5.88 32.23 0.85
N SER A 88 -6.89 32.81 1.50
CA SER A 88 -6.76 33.62 2.72
C SER A 88 -6.14 32.82 3.87
N VAL A 89 -5.05 33.36 4.42
CA VAL A 89 -4.03 32.64 5.19
C VAL A 89 -4.26 32.77 6.69
N ARG A 90 -4.63 31.68 7.37
CA ARG A 90 -4.15 31.45 8.75
C ARG A 90 -2.71 30.98 8.64
N ARG A 91 -1.76 31.88 8.90
CA ARG A 91 -0.32 31.70 8.67
C ARG A 91 0.27 30.84 9.79
N ALA A 92 0.01 29.55 9.79
CA ALA A 92 0.90 28.61 10.47
C ALA A 92 2.24 28.70 9.73
N LYS A 93 3.19 29.45 10.29
CA LYS A 93 4.54 29.61 9.75
C LYS A 93 5.11 28.19 9.66
N PRO A 94 5.32 27.60 8.47
CA PRO A 94 6.01 26.32 8.39
C PRO A 94 7.34 26.52 9.11
N SER A 95 7.67 25.65 10.07
CA SER A 95 8.91 25.79 10.80
C SER A 95 10.03 25.77 9.76
N SER A 96 10.82 26.86 9.73
CA SER A 96 12.01 27.01 8.88
C SER A 96 12.86 25.73 8.88
N ASP A 97 12.84 25.04 10.00
CA ASP A 97 13.58 23.82 10.29
C ASP A 97 13.16 22.63 9.42
N ALA A 98 11.87 22.45 9.10
CA ALA A 98 11.41 21.30 8.31
C ALA A 98 11.84 21.40 6.85
N ALA A 99 11.75 22.60 6.27
CA ALA A 99 12.20 22.86 4.90
C ALA A 99 13.72 22.75 4.79
N SER A 100 14.46 23.33 5.75
CA SER A 100 15.93 23.20 5.84
C SER A 100 16.36 21.74 5.99
N THR A 101 15.68 20.97 6.85
CA THR A 101 15.96 19.53 7.03
C THR A 101 15.70 18.74 5.74
N ALA A 102 14.60 19.02 5.04
CA ALA A 102 14.30 18.37 3.77
C ALA A 102 15.34 18.72 2.69
N ALA A 103 15.79 19.97 2.62
CA ALA A 103 16.84 20.40 1.70
C ALA A 103 18.17 19.68 2.00
N ALA A 104 18.60 19.66 3.26
CA ALA A 104 19.83 18.96 3.66
C ALA A 104 19.77 17.46 3.36
N ARG A 105 18.64 16.79 3.62
CA ARG A 105 18.43 15.39 3.22
C ARG A 105 18.50 15.22 1.70
N THR A 106 17.87 16.11 0.95
CA THR A 106 17.89 16.09 -0.52
C THR A 106 19.33 16.16 -1.03
N THR A 107 20.14 17.10 -0.54
CA THR A 107 21.55 17.22 -0.93
C THR A 107 22.31 15.91 -0.70
N ARG A 108 22.22 15.33 0.50
CA ARG A 108 22.88 14.04 0.80
C ARG A 108 22.45 12.89 -0.10
N ILE A 109 21.16 12.85 -0.45
CA ILE A 109 20.63 11.84 -1.38
C ILE A 109 21.20 12.06 -2.78
N LEU A 110 21.22 13.31 -3.25
CA LEU A 110 21.73 13.69 -4.57
C LEU A 110 23.25 13.49 -4.70
N ASP A 111 24.00 13.48 -3.61
CA ASP A 111 25.43 13.12 -3.62
C ASP A 111 25.69 11.68 -4.12
N HIS A 112 24.66 10.82 -4.14
CA HIS A 112 24.73 9.48 -4.73
C HIS A 112 24.42 9.43 -6.23
N LEU A 113 23.98 10.54 -6.84
CA LEU A 113 23.70 10.62 -8.26
C LEU A 113 25.00 10.44 -9.06
N GLY A 114 25.02 9.47 -9.97
CA GLY A 114 26.24 9.10 -10.71
C GLY A 114 27.27 8.32 -9.90
N GLY A 115 26.94 7.91 -8.67
CA GLY A 115 27.78 7.02 -7.88
C GLY A 115 27.84 5.60 -8.46
N ASP A 116 28.76 4.80 -7.92
CA ASP A 116 28.99 3.43 -8.40
C ASP A 116 27.72 2.58 -8.31
N VAL A 117 27.46 1.85 -9.39
CA VAL A 117 26.35 0.92 -9.48
C VAL A 117 26.60 -0.22 -8.49
N PRO A 118 25.64 -0.54 -7.59
CA PRO A 118 25.79 -1.64 -6.64
C PRO A 118 25.89 -3.00 -7.35
N SER A 119 26.58 -3.96 -6.75
CA SER A 119 26.60 -5.34 -7.25
C SER A 119 25.22 -6.02 -7.08
N PRO A 120 24.91 -7.11 -7.81
CA PRO A 120 23.69 -7.88 -7.58
C PRO A 120 23.52 -8.30 -6.11
N ALA A 121 24.61 -8.73 -5.46
CA ALA A 121 24.61 -9.08 -4.03
C ALA A 121 24.26 -7.89 -3.13
N ASP A 122 24.81 -6.71 -3.38
CA ASP A 122 24.48 -5.48 -2.62
C ASP A 122 23.00 -5.09 -2.81
N VAL A 123 22.46 -5.26 -4.02
CA VAL A 123 21.04 -5.03 -4.27
C VAL A 123 20.22 -6.01 -3.44
N VAL A 124 20.48 -7.31 -3.53
CA VAL A 124 19.76 -8.34 -2.78
C VAL A 124 19.83 -8.07 -1.27
N GLN A 125 21.02 -7.76 -0.75
CA GLN A 125 21.20 -7.38 0.65
C GLN A 125 20.39 -6.13 0.99
N GLY A 126 20.41 -5.08 0.16
CA GLY A 126 19.66 -3.86 0.40
C GLY A 126 18.14 -4.05 0.34
N LEU A 127 17.65 -4.98 -0.48
CA LEU A 127 16.23 -5.30 -0.61
C LEU A 127 15.70 -6.12 0.59
N LEU A 128 16.55 -7.00 1.13
CA LEU A 128 16.16 -7.98 2.15
C LEU A 128 16.56 -7.60 3.56
N ALA A 129 17.75 -7.01 3.72
CA ALA A 129 18.22 -6.51 5.01
C ALA A 129 17.57 -5.15 5.26
N GLN A 130 16.24 -5.13 5.42
CA GLN A 130 15.60 -3.98 6.04
C GLN A 130 15.98 -4.01 7.53
N PRO A 131 16.75 -3.04 8.02
CA PRO A 131 17.07 -3.01 9.44
C PRO A 131 15.79 -2.68 10.19
N ASP A 132 15.26 -3.63 10.95
CA ASP A 132 14.02 -3.53 11.76
C ASP A 132 13.97 -2.31 12.70
N ARG A 133 15.09 -1.60 12.88
CA ARG A 133 15.24 -0.49 13.83
C ARG A 133 15.72 0.83 13.22
N ALA A 134 15.91 0.92 11.90
CA ALA A 134 16.30 2.19 11.30
C ALA A 134 15.13 3.18 11.27
N LYS A 135 15.44 4.47 11.37
CA LYS A 135 14.42 5.52 11.25
C LYS A 135 13.91 5.54 9.82
N ALA A 136 12.62 5.85 9.65
CA ALA A 136 11.99 5.99 8.34
C ALA A 136 12.79 6.90 7.38
N ALA A 137 13.28 8.03 7.90
CA ALA A 137 14.08 8.97 7.11
C ALA A 137 15.39 8.36 6.58
N ASP A 138 16.08 7.55 7.39
CA ASP A 138 17.34 6.92 6.99
C ASP A 138 17.10 5.82 5.94
N GLN A 139 16.01 5.06 6.10
CA GLN A 139 15.61 4.04 5.13
C GLN A 139 15.19 4.67 3.78
N GLU A 140 14.45 5.78 3.81
CA GLU A 140 14.11 6.56 2.62
C GLU A 140 15.36 7.12 1.93
N ASP A 141 16.30 7.72 2.69
CA ASP A 141 17.55 8.28 2.13
C ASP A 141 18.34 7.17 1.42
N LEU A 142 18.46 5.99 2.03
CA LEU A 142 19.12 4.82 1.42
C LEU A 142 18.36 4.28 0.20
N ALA A 143 17.03 4.24 0.24
CA ALA A 143 16.21 3.78 -0.88
C ALA A 143 16.33 4.74 -2.07
N PHE A 144 16.31 6.05 -1.85
CA PHE A 144 16.58 7.02 -2.91
C PHE A 144 18.00 6.90 -3.45
N ALA A 145 19.00 6.73 -2.59
CA ALA A 145 20.39 6.50 -3.02
C ALA A 145 20.54 5.24 -3.89
N ARG A 146 19.76 4.18 -3.63
CA ARG A 146 19.70 2.99 -4.51
C ARG A 146 19.06 3.33 -5.86
N LEU A 147 17.95 4.06 -5.88
CA LEU A 147 17.29 4.47 -7.12
C LEU A 147 18.19 5.37 -8.00
N LEU A 148 18.94 6.30 -7.40
CA LEU A 148 19.83 7.21 -8.12
C LEU A 148 21.08 6.52 -8.69
N ARG A 149 21.60 5.49 -8.03
CA ARG A 149 22.70 4.66 -8.54
C ARG A 149 22.23 3.66 -9.61
N GLY A 150 20.96 3.26 -9.54
CA GLY A 150 20.35 2.31 -10.45
C GLY A 150 20.68 0.86 -10.13
N LEU A 151 20.13 -0.06 -10.92
CA LEU A 151 20.34 -1.51 -10.77
C LEU A 151 21.52 -1.99 -11.62
N PRO A 152 22.31 -2.99 -11.17
CA PRO A 152 23.40 -3.54 -11.95
C PRO A 152 22.94 -4.22 -13.24
N TYR A 153 23.87 -4.28 -14.19
CA TYR A 153 23.75 -5.22 -15.30
C TYR A 153 24.20 -6.58 -14.78
N GLY A 154 23.25 -7.38 -14.28
CA GLY A 154 23.49 -8.77 -13.90
C GLY A 154 22.89 -9.71 -14.94
N SER A 155 23.65 -10.71 -15.39
CA SER A 155 23.16 -11.87 -16.14
C SER A 155 22.11 -12.65 -15.32
N LEU A 156 21.38 -13.59 -15.93
CA LEU A 156 20.45 -14.43 -15.17
C LEU A 156 21.22 -15.21 -14.09
N ASN A 157 22.37 -15.79 -14.44
CA ASN A 157 23.26 -16.50 -13.53
C ASN A 157 23.77 -15.61 -12.38
N ASP A 158 24.09 -14.33 -12.64
CA ASP A 158 24.54 -13.41 -11.58
C ASP A 158 23.44 -13.17 -10.54
N TRP A 159 22.17 -13.12 -10.99
CA TRP A 159 21.02 -12.99 -10.11
C TRP A 159 20.67 -14.30 -9.41
N GLU A 160 20.80 -15.45 -10.07
CA GLU A 160 20.67 -16.77 -9.45
C GLU A 160 21.68 -16.94 -8.32
N GLU A 161 22.96 -16.60 -8.56
CA GLU A 161 24.01 -16.63 -7.55
C GLU A 161 23.71 -15.67 -6.39
N ALA A 162 23.34 -14.43 -6.68
CA ALA A 162 23.06 -13.42 -5.66
C ALA A 162 21.80 -13.73 -4.82
N LEU A 163 20.77 -14.32 -5.43
CA LEU A 163 19.53 -14.68 -4.76
C LEU A 163 19.63 -16.04 -4.06
N GLY A 164 20.55 -16.90 -4.48
CA GLY A 164 20.89 -18.18 -3.87
C GLY A 164 19.64 -19.01 -3.51
N ALA A 165 19.61 -19.51 -2.27
CA ALA A 165 18.55 -20.38 -1.76
C ALA A 165 17.14 -19.74 -1.71
N MET A 166 16.97 -18.48 -2.06
CA MET A 166 15.65 -17.86 -2.15
C MET A 166 14.90 -18.28 -3.42
N GLY A 167 15.61 -18.52 -4.53
CA GLY A 167 15.00 -19.00 -5.77
C GLY A 167 14.34 -20.38 -5.59
N ASP A 168 14.98 -21.26 -4.81
CA ASP A 168 14.53 -22.64 -4.60
C ASP A 168 13.21 -22.77 -3.81
N ARG A 169 12.76 -21.71 -3.14
CA ARG A 169 11.63 -21.77 -2.19
C ARG A 169 10.28 -21.30 -2.75
N LEU A 170 10.19 -20.89 -4.01
CA LEU A 170 9.07 -20.05 -4.50
C LEU A 170 8.13 -20.72 -5.51
N THR A 171 8.28 -22.01 -5.79
CA THR A 171 7.72 -22.64 -7.00
C THR A 171 6.21 -22.92 -7.00
N THR A 172 5.41 -22.61 -5.97
CA THR A 172 4.04 -23.20 -5.91
C THR A 172 2.84 -22.28 -5.69
N THR A 173 2.96 -20.94 -5.64
CA THR A 173 1.79 -20.11 -5.21
C THR A 173 1.48 -18.81 -5.93
N HIS A 174 2.17 -18.45 -7.02
CA HIS A 174 1.96 -17.14 -7.68
C HIS A 174 0.93 -17.12 -8.81
N THR A 175 0.51 -18.29 -9.32
CA THR A 175 -0.41 -18.39 -10.47
C THR A 175 -1.76 -17.75 -10.18
N SER A 176 -2.32 -17.93 -8.98
CA SER A 176 -3.60 -17.31 -8.61
C SER A 176 -3.49 -15.78 -8.54
N THR A 177 -2.42 -15.24 -7.96
CA THR A 177 -2.19 -13.79 -7.90
C THR A 177 -2.04 -13.17 -9.29
N ILE A 178 -1.30 -13.82 -10.19
CA ILE A 178 -1.20 -13.39 -11.60
C ILE A 178 -2.58 -13.41 -12.25
N ALA A 179 -3.32 -14.53 -12.13
CA ALA A 179 -4.63 -14.68 -12.72
C ALA A 179 -5.62 -13.61 -12.22
N PHE A 180 -5.60 -13.28 -10.93
CA PHE A 180 -6.41 -12.19 -10.38
C PHE A 180 -5.99 -10.82 -10.93
N SER A 181 -4.69 -10.51 -10.97
CA SER A 181 -4.21 -9.23 -11.50
C SER A 181 -4.59 -9.07 -12.98
N ALA A 182 -4.38 -10.11 -13.79
CA ALA A 182 -4.74 -10.11 -15.22
C ALA A 182 -6.26 -10.01 -15.44
N ALA A 183 -7.07 -10.73 -14.66
CA ALA A 183 -8.53 -10.67 -14.77
C ALA A 183 -9.08 -9.26 -14.52
N HIS A 184 -8.40 -8.43 -13.70
CA HIS A 184 -8.79 -7.04 -13.54
C HIS A 184 -8.52 -6.20 -14.79
N ASP A 185 -7.46 -6.49 -15.53
CA ASP A 185 -7.07 -5.72 -16.72
C ASP A 185 -8.08 -5.92 -17.86
N ASP A 186 -8.70 -7.11 -17.94
CA ASP A 186 -9.78 -7.44 -18.89
C ASP A 186 -11.11 -6.71 -18.60
N ILE A 187 -11.24 -6.04 -17.45
CA ILE A 187 -12.44 -5.27 -17.12
C ILE A 187 -12.44 -3.96 -17.92
N ALA A 188 -13.35 -3.87 -18.90
CA ALA A 188 -13.47 -2.73 -19.79
C ALA A 188 -13.83 -1.41 -19.07
N GLY A 189 -14.64 -1.48 -18.01
CA GLY A 189 -15.08 -0.32 -17.25
C GLY A 189 -14.04 0.13 -16.22
N LEU A 190 -13.45 1.32 -16.39
CA LEU A 190 -12.48 1.91 -15.45
C LEU A 190 -12.94 1.90 -13.98
N THR A 191 -14.22 2.21 -13.74
CA THR A 191 -14.77 2.26 -12.38
C THR A 191 -14.86 0.87 -11.75
N GLU A 192 -15.33 -0.10 -12.53
CA GLU A 192 -15.45 -1.49 -12.10
C GLU A 192 -14.06 -2.11 -11.86
N ARG A 193 -13.13 -1.86 -12.79
CA ARG A 193 -11.71 -2.27 -12.67
C ARG A 193 -11.06 -1.73 -11.40
N LEU A 194 -11.23 -0.44 -11.11
CA LEU A 194 -10.72 0.18 -9.88
C LEU A 194 -11.35 -0.41 -8.62
N THR A 195 -12.63 -0.76 -8.69
CA THR A 195 -13.39 -1.29 -7.56
C THR A 195 -12.93 -2.71 -7.22
N GLU A 196 -12.84 -3.60 -8.21
CA GLU A 196 -12.32 -4.96 -8.00
C GLU A 196 -10.85 -4.95 -7.59
N ARG A 197 -10.01 -4.10 -8.20
CA ARG A 197 -8.61 -3.97 -7.78
C ARG A 197 -8.49 -3.43 -6.35
N HIS A 198 -9.33 -2.49 -5.93
CA HIS A 198 -9.36 -2.01 -4.55
C HIS A 198 -9.72 -3.13 -3.57
N LYS A 199 -10.74 -3.91 -3.89
CA LYS A 199 -11.19 -5.06 -3.09
C LYS A 199 -10.10 -6.12 -2.96
N ALA A 200 -9.41 -6.45 -4.06
CA ALA A 200 -8.28 -7.39 -4.05
C ALA A 200 -7.13 -6.90 -3.15
N LEU A 201 -6.75 -5.62 -3.27
CA LEU A 201 -5.72 -4.99 -2.44
C LEU A 201 -6.11 -4.98 -0.95
N THR A 202 -7.36 -4.70 -0.61
CA THR A 202 -7.84 -4.71 0.78
C THR A 202 -7.92 -6.11 1.36
N THR A 203 -8.39 -7.09 0.59
CA THR A 203 -8.53 -8.49 1.04
C THR A 203 -7.17 -9.11 1.33
N THR A 204 -6.17 -8.81 0.49
CA THR A 204 -4.87 -9.43 0.64
C THR A 204 -4.08 -8.91 1.84
N LEU A 205 -4.26 -7.63 2.20
CA LEU A 205 -3.67 -7.04 3.41
C LEU A 205 -4.13 -7.73 4.69
N LEU A 206 -5.28 -8.41 4.68
CA LEU A 206 -5.84 -9.12 5.82
C LEU A 206 -5.37 -10.58 5.93
N GLY A 207 -4.85 -11.15 4.84
CA GLY A 207 -4.78 -12.60 4.66
C GLY A 207 -3.43 -13.26 4.86
N ASN A 208 -2.30 -12.62 4.56
CA ASN A 208 -1.00 -13.28 4.72
C ASN A 208 0.18 -12.33 4.53
N THR A 209 1.10 -12.37 5.49
CA THR A 209 2.53 -12.05 5.32
C THR A 209 3.16 -13.11 4.40
N ALA A 210 2.72 -13.20 3.15
CA ALA A 210 3.33 -14.11 2.18
C ALA A 210 4.70 -13.53 1.78
N ASN A 211 5.68 -13.87 2.62
CA ASN A 211 7.10 -13.52 2.70
C ASN A 211 7.91 -13.74 1.42
N THR A 212 7.43 -13.24 0.28
CA THR A 212 8.13 -13.38 -1.00
C THR A 212 8.18 -12.02 -1.68
N ILE A 213 9.37 -11.67 -2.17
CA ILE A 213 9.60 -10.48 -2.99
C ILE A 213 8.64 -10.46 -4.19
N VAL A 214 8.30 -11.62 -4.75
CA VAL A 214 7.37 -11.76 -5.87
C VAL A 214 5.98 -11.23 -5.55
N SER A 215 5.38 -11.67 -4.45
CA SER A 215 4.05 -11.16 -4.04
C SER A 215 4.08 -9.66 -3.81
N PHE A 216 5.13 -9.15 -3.15
CA PHE A 216 5.32 -7.70 -2.97
C PHE A 216 5.32 -6.95 -4.31
N ILE A 217 6.11 -7.41 -5.29
CA ILE A 217 6.18 -6.78 -6.61
C ILE A 217 4.83 -6.82 -7.32
N LEU A 218 4.10 -7.94 -7.27
CA LEU A 218 2.77 -8.06 -7.85
C LEU A 218 1.77 -7.06 -7.21
N TYR A 219 1.85 -6.85 -5.89
CA TYR A 219 1.02 -5.82 -5.25
C TYR A 219 1.42 -4.41 -5.66
N GLN A 220 2.72 -4.13 -5.80
CA GLN A 220 3.17 -2.81 -6.25
C GLN A 220 2.68 -2.52 -7.68
N VAL A 221 2.68 -3.53 -8.55
CA VAL A 221 2.06 -3.46 -9.89
C VAL A 221 0.60 -3.04 -9.80
N ASP A 222 -0.22 -3.76 -9.02
CA ASP A 222 -1.64 -3.42 -8.88
C ASP A 222 -1.86 -2.03 -8.23
N ASN A 223 -1.00 -1.62 -7.30
CA ASN A 223 -1.07 -0.27 -6.72
C ASN A 223 -0.77 0.83 -7.75
N ILE A 224 0.17 0.59 -8.68
CA ILE A 224 0.48 1.52 -9.77
C ILE A 224 -0.65 1.56 -10.79
N LYS A 225 -1.16 0.40 -11.23
CA LYS A 225 -2.33 0.34 -12.13
C LYS A 225 -3.53 1.06 -11.53
N PHE A 226 -3.80 0.84 -10.23
CA PHE A 226 -4.84 1.58 -9.50
C PHE A 226 -4.59 3.09 -9.54
N ALA A 227 -3.37 3.54 -9.25
CA ALA A 227 -3.05 4.96 -9.24
C ALA A 227 -3.25 5.62 -10.63
N ALA A 228 -2.87 4.92 -11.69
CA ALA A 228 -3.03 5.38 -13.07
C ALA A 228 -4.51 5.52 -13.44
N ASP A 229 -5.31 4.46 -13.26
CA ASP A 229 -6.76 4.48 -13.53
C ASP A 229 -7.48 5.54 -12.69
N TRP A 230 -7.07 5.72 -11.42
CA TRP A 230 -7.62 6.74 -10.53
C TRP A 230 -7.34 8.16 -11.03
N GLN A 231 -6.12 8.43 -11.50
CA GLN A 231 -5.77 9.73 -12.08
C GLN A 231 -6.57 10.03 -13.34
N GLU A 232 -6.75 9.02 -14.21
CA GLU A 232 -7.57 9.15 -15.42
C GLU A 232 -9.02 9.49 -15.07
N CYS A 233 -9.63 8.73 -14.15
CA CYS A 233 -11.02 8.97 -13.73
C CYS A 233 -11.21 10.34 -13.06
N ARG A 234 -10.22 10.80 -12.31
CA ARG A 234 -10.25 12.13 -11.69
C ARG A 234 -10.07 13.27 -12.69
N GLY A 235 -9.40 13.02 -13.82
CA GLY A 235 -9.21 13.98 -14.90
C GLY A 235 -10.44 14.21 -15.77
N MET A 236 -11.40 13.27 -15.79
CA MET A 236 -12.62 13.37 -16.58
C MET A 236 -13.61 14.44 -16.05
N PRO A 237 -14.48 15.02 -16.92
CA PRO A 237 -15.60 15.86 -16.49
C PRO A 237 -16.45 15.15 -15.42
N GLY A 238 -16.65 15.80 -14.27
CA GLY A 238 -17.36 15.20 -13.15
C GLY A 238 -16.53 14.27 -12.25
N GLY A 239 -15.20 14.22 -12.41
CA GLY A 239 -14.29 13.37 -11.61
C GLY A 239 -14.44 13.51 -10.09
N LYS A 240 -14.89 14.66 -9.57
CA LYS A 240 -15.25 14.83 -8.14
C LYS A 240 -16.49 14.03 -7.75
N LYS A 241 -17.57 14.14 -8.54
CA LYS A 241 -18.82 13.38 -8.33
C LYS A 241 -18.55 11.89 -8.44
N TRP A 242 -17.77 11.49 -9.45
CA TRP A 242 -17.33 10.12 -9.62
C TRP A 242 -16.56 9.59 -8.40
N ALA A 243 -15.57 10.33 -7.89
CA ALA A 243 -14.79 9.89 -6.74
C ALA A 243 -15.64 9.72 -5.47
N SER A 244 -16.63 10.61 -5.26
CA SER A 244 -17.61 10.47 -4.17
C SER A 244 -18.43 9.19 -4.32
N ALA A 245 -18.90 8.89 -5.55
CA ALA A 245 -19.61 7.64 -5.83
C ALA A 245 -18.72 6.41 -5.61
N PHE A 246 -17.47 6.44 -6.06
CA PHE A 246 -16.50 5.37 -5.83
C PHE A 246 -16.37 5.04 -4.35
N PHE A 247 -16.14 6.04 -3.48
CA PHE A 247 -15.99 5.77 -2.04
C PHE A 247 -17.23 5.12 -1.44
N LYS A 248 -18.44 5.54 -1.83
CA LYS A 248 -19.68 4.94 -1.35
C LYS A 248 -19.78 3.47 -1.80
N THR A 249 -19.56 3.19 -3.08
CA THR A 249 -19.59 1.83 -3.63
C THR A 249 -18.55 0.93 -2.97
N ALA A 250 -17.29 1.40 -2.90
CA ALA A 250 -16.19 0.66 -2.29
C ALA A 250 -16.42 0.38 -0.80
N PHE A 251 -17.03 1.32 -0.05
CA PHE A 251 -17.38 1.08 1.35
C PHE A 251 -18.45 -0.01 1.51
N ILE A 252 -19.49 0.03 0.69
CA ILE A 252 -20.57 -0.97 0.71
C ILE A 252 -20.03 -2.36 0.34
N GLN A 253 -19.02 -2.42 -0.53
CA GLN A 253 -18.41 -3.68 -0.98
C GLN A 253 -17.20 -4.12 -0.16
N ASP A 254 -16.75 -3.35 0.83
CA ASP A 254 -15.64 -3.72 1.70
C ASP A 254 -15.97 -5.04 2.42
N PRO A 255 -15.08 -6.06 2.41
CA PRO A 255 -15.37 -7.38 2.98
C PRO A 255 -15.86 -7.36 4.45
N ASN A 256 -15.44 -6.35 5.23
CA ASN A 256 -15.81 -6.21 6.65
C ASN A 256 -17.14 -5.48 6.86
N ILE A 257 -17.75 -4.96 5.79
CA ILE A 257 -18.95 -4.13 5.82
C ILE A 257 -20.05 -4.73 4.94
N ALA A 258 -19.69 -5.33 3.79
CA ALA A 258 -20.62 -5.92 2.83
C ALA A 258 -21.67 -6.86 3.44
N PRO A 259 -21.38 -7.70 4.46
CA PRO A 259 -22.40 -8.51 5.12
C PRO A 259 -23.57 -7.70 5.73
N GLU A 260 -23.34 -6.45 6.12
CA GLU A 260 -24.38 -5.58 6.70
C GLU A 260 -25.36 -5.03 5.64
N PHE A 261 -24.97 -5.08 4.36
CA PHE A 261 -25.79 -4.65 3.24
C PHE A 261 -26.52 -5.80 2.52
N LEU A 262 -26.29 -7.05 2.93
CA LEU A 262 -26.88 -8.22 2.29
C LEU A 262 -28.40 -8.20 2.39
N GLY A 263 -29.09 -8.27 1.24
CA GLY A 263 -30.56 -8.26 1.16
C GLY A 263 -31.21 -6.88 1.29
N LEU A 264 -30.43 -5.81 1.54
CA LEU A 264 -30.95 -4.45 1.52
C LEU A 264 -31.04 -3.92 0.09
N THR A 265 -32.15 -3.26 -0.26
CA THR A 265 -32.33 -2.63 -1.58
C THR A 265 -32.85 -1.20 -1.45
N GLY A 266 -32.50 -0.37 -2.45
CA GLY A 266 -33.04 0.98 -2.63
C GLY A 266 -33.00 1.85 -1.37
N PRO A 267 -34.15 2.35 -0.87
CA PRO A 267 -34.19 3.21 0.32
C PRO A 267 -33.69 2.55 1.61
N ALA A 268 -33.72 1.21 1.72
CA ALA A 268 -33.20 0.51 2.90
C ALA A 268 -31.66 0.59 2.94
N THR A 269 -31.00 0.35 1.81
CA THR A 269 -29.56 0.52 1.64
C THR A 269 -29.12 1.93 2.02
N GLN A 270 -29.84 2.96 1.54
CA GLN A 270 -29.49 4.35 1.84
C GLN A 270 -29.67 4.71 3.32
N ARG A 271 -30.75 4.25 3.95
CA ARG A 271 -30.97 4.47 5.40
C ARG A 271 -29.88 3.80 6.23
N HIS A 272 -29.52 2.56 5.88
CA HIS A 272 -28.46 1.83 6.57
C HIS A 272 -27.10 2.49 6.36
N PHE A 273 -26.78 2.92 5.13
CA PHE A 273 -25.57 3.68 4.84
C PHE A 273 -25.48 4.97 5.68
N ASN A 274 -26.59 5.71 5.79
CA ASN A 274 -26.65 6.94 6.61
C ASN A 274 -26.39 6.65 8.09
N ALA A 275 -26.91 5.52 8.61
CA ALA A 275 -26.62 5.08 9.99
C ALA A 275 -25.13 4.76 10.20
N LEU A 276 -24.43 4.32 9.15
CA LEU A 276 -22.98 4.05 9.18
C LEU A 276 -22.10 5.27 8.83
N ALA A 277 -22.66 6.49 8.74
CA ALA A 277 -21.92 7.68 8.32
C ALA A 277 -20.62 7.94 9.11
N PRO A 278 -20.55 7.77 10.45
CA PRO A 278 -19.30 7.92 11.20
C PRO A 278 -18.23 6.90 10.78
N ARG A 279 -18.62 5.63 10.57
CA ARG A 279 -17.72 4.55 10.13
C ARG A 279 -17.26 4.79 8.69
N PHE A 280 -18.15 5.22 7.81
CA PHE A 280 -17.82 5.63 6.44
C PHE A 280 -16.80 6.77 6.43
N LYS A 281 -16.97 7.80 7.27
CA LYS A 281 -16.03 8.93 7.35
C LYS A 281 -14.62 8.48 7.76
N SER A 282 -14.52 7.61 8.77
CA SER A 282 -13.24 7.03 9.22
C SER A 282 -12.59 6.19 8.12
N TRP A 283 -13.35 5.25 7.54
CA TRP A 283 -12.88 4.39 6.44
C TRP A 283 -12.44 5.21 5.21
N ARG A 284 -13.22 6.23 4.81
CA ARG A 284 -12.91 7.10 3.68
C ARG A 284 -11.61 7.87 3.92
N THR A 285 -11.36 8.30 5.16
CA THR A 285 -10.12 8.99 5.53
C THR A 285 -8.91 8.06 5.38
N ALA A 286 -8.97 6.85 5.94
CA ALA A 286 -7.92 5.85 5.79
C ALA A 286 -7.68 5.49 4.30
N THR A 287 -8.75 5.27 3.55
CA THR A 287 -8.69 4.94 2.12
C THR A 287 -8.08 6.08 1.30
N ARG A 288 -8.41 7.35 1.62
CA ARG A 288 -7.78 8.52 0.98
C ARG A 288 -6.28 8.55 1.21
N HIS A 289 -5.80 8.23 2.40
CA HIS A 289 -4.37 8.16 2.67
C HIS A 289 -3.69 7.07 1.83
N ALA A 290 -4.31 5.89 1.71
CA ALA A 290 -3.82 4.82 0.84
C ALA A 290 -3.79 5.24 -0.64
N ILE A 291 -4.84 5.88 -1.15
CA ILE A 291 -4.89 6.40 -2.52
C ILE A 291 -3.79 7.47 -2.74
N SER A 292 -3.56 8.37 -1.78
CA SER A 292 -2.48 9.36 -1.86
C SER A 292 -1.09 8.68 -1.89
N ALA A 293 -0.89 7.65 -1.07
CA ALA A 293 0.34 6.85 -1.09
C ALA A 293 0.55 6.13 -2.42
N ARG A 294 -0.50 5.56 -3.04
CA ARG A 294 -0.45 5.00 -4.40
C ARG A 294 -0.07 6.06 -5.45
N GLY A 295 -0.61 7.27 -5.33
CA GLY A 295 -0.24 8.40 -6.19
C GLY A 295 1.25 8.77 -6.06
N ARG A 296 1.80 8.76 -4.84
CA ARG A 296 3.24 8.97 -4.60
C ARG A 296 4.09 7.82 -5.15
N LEU A 297 3.64 6.57 -5.02
CA LEU A 297 4.29 5.42 -5.64
C LEU A 297 4.34 5.54 -7.17
N LEU A 298 3.24 5.94 -7.82
CA LEU A 298 3.20 6.19 -9.26
C LEU A 298 4.18 7.31 -9.67
N ARG A 299 4.31 8.37 -8.88
CA ARG A 299 5.30 9.44 -9.13
C ARG A 299 6.73 8.93 -9.05
N LEU A 300 7.04 8.09 -8.06
CA LEU A 300 8.34 7.40 -7.96
C LEU A 300 8.58 6.52 -9.18
N TYR A 301 7.60 5.69 -9.56
CA TYR A 301 7.68 4.79 -10.70
C TYR A 301 7.92 5.54 -12.01
N ASN A 302 7.21 6.64 -12.25
CA ASN A 302 7.41 7.46 -13.44
C ASN A 302 8.83 8.06 -13.50
N MET A 303 9.41 8.43 -12.36
CA MET A 303 10.77 8.98 -12.31
C MET A 303 11.86 7.91 -12.46
N PHE A 304 11.77 6.83 -11.67
CA PHE A 304 12.86 5.85 -11.50
C PHE A 304 12.59 4.49 -12.18
N GLY A 305 11.42 4.33 -12.79
CA GLY A 305 11.02 3.13 -13.51
C GLY A 305 10.85 1.91 -12.61
N ALA A 306 11.11 0.74 -13.21
CA ALA A 306 10.94 -0.58 -12.59
C ALA A 306 11.74 -0.80 -11.29
N ALA A 307 12.78 -0.01 -11.02
CA ALA A 307 13.58 -0.15 -9.80
C ALA A 307 12.76 0.11 -8.52
N VAL A 308 11.70 0.92 -8.61
CA VAL A 308 10.79 1.21 -7.49
C VAL A 308 10.04 -0.02 -7.02
N LEU A 309 9.78 -0.98 -7.92
CA LEU A 309 9.03 -2.19 -7.61
C LEU A 309 9.79 -3.15 -6.70
N LEU A 310 11.12 -3.05 -6.65
CA LEU A 310 11.97 -3.96 -5.87
C LEU A 310 12.07 -3.54 -4.40
N ASP A 311 12.08 -2.24 -4.11
CA ASP A 311 12.40 -1.74 -2.77
C ASP A 311 11.16 -1.61 -1.88
N THR A 312 11.10 -2.44 -0.84
CA THR A 312 9.99 -2.49 0.12
C THR A 312 9.80 -1.21 0.92
N THR A 313 10.76 -0.28 0.91
CA THR A 313 10.59 1.08 1.47
C THR A 313 9.43 1.83 0.80
N TRP A 314 9.14 1.52 -0.47
CA TRP A 314 8.08 2.15 -1.24
C TRP A 314 6.74 1.43 -1.18
N ALA A 315 6.60 0.44 -0.29
CA ALA A 315 5.33 -0.22 -0.07
C ALA A 315 4.25 0.79 0.36
N VAL A 316 3.04 0.67 -0.18
CA VAL A 316 1.96 1.66 0.04
C VAL A 316 1.61 1.80 1.53
N ASP A 317 1.59 0.71 2.28
CA ASP A 317 1.37 0.70 3.73
C ASP A 317 2.43 1.52 4.49
N ARG A 318 3.71 1.41 4.09
CA ARG A 318 4.81 2.19 4.64
C ARG A 318 4.69 3.66 4.24
N LEU A 319 4.34 3.93 2.99
CA LEU A 319 4.04 5.28 2.52
C LEU A 319 2.81 5.90 3.20
N VAL A 320 1.91 5.12 3.78
CA VAL A 320 0.81 5.64 4.62
C VAL A 320 1.29 5.87 6.05
N ASN A 321 1.86 4.86 6.69
CA ASN A 321 2.01 4.82 8.15
C ASN A 321 3.42 5.11 8.66
N ALA A 322 4.45 4.90 7.83
CA ALA A 322 5.84 4.80 8.26
C ALA A 322 6.81 5.66 7.43
N HIS A 323 6.33 6.71 6.77
CA HIS A 323 7.19 7.68 6.11
C HIS A 323 7.56 8.83 7.04
N SER A 324 8.71 9.43 6.79
CA SER A 324 9.18 10.60 7.51
C SER A 324 8.34 11.84 7.18
N ARG A 325 8.21 12.77 8.13
CA ARG A 325 7.49 14.03 7.92
C ARG A 325 8.06 14.89 6.78
N THR A 326 9.33 14.67 6.42
CA THR A 326 10.01 15.38 5.33
C THR A 326 10.04 14.61 4.02
N PHE A 327 9.42 13.41 3.94
CA PHE A 327 9.37 12.59 2.72
C PHE A 327 8.82 13.35 1.52
N VAL A 328 7.63 13.94 1.62
CA VAL A 328 6.99 14.65 0.49
C VAL A 328 7.83 15.85 0.02
N PRO A 329 8.33 16.73 0.91
CA PRO A 329 9.29 17.77 0.53
C PRO A 329 10.56 17.23 -0.15
N VAL A 330 11.16 16.15 0.36
CA VAL A 330 12.36 15.53 -0.23
C VAL A 330 12.06 14.99 -1.63
N LEU A 331 10.97 14.23 -1.80
CA LEU A 331 10.52 13.73 -3.09
C LEU A 331 10.31 14.87 -4.09
N ASN A 332 9.64 15.94 -3.69
CA ASN A 332 9.41 17.10 -4.55
C ASN A 332 10.72 17.80 -4.95
N ASN A 333 11.66 17.95 -4.01
CA ASN A 333 12.95 18.56 -4.31
C ASN A 333 13.78 17.70 -5.29
N ILE A 334 13.80 16.37 -5.11
CA ILE A 334 14.46 15.44 -6.01
C ILE A 334 13.85 15.53 -7.41
N LEU A 335 12.51 15.47 -7.52
CA LEU A 335 11.80 15.56 -8.80
C LEU A 335 12.02 16.91 -9.51
N ALA A 336 12.23 17.99 -8.76
CA ALA A 336 12.51 19.31 -9.33
C ALA A 336 13.98 19.51 -9.72
N THR A 337 14.91 18.78 -9.11
CA THR A 337 16.36 18.98 -9.28
C THR A 337 16.98 18.01 -10.26
N VAL A 338 16.54 16.74 -10.26
CA VAL A 338 17.14 15.69 -11.09
C VAL A 338 16.63 15.81 -12.52
N VAL A 339 17.56 15.99 -13.46
CA VAL A 339 17.23 15.96 -14.88
C VAL A 339 17.15 14.50 -15.33
N PRO A 340 16.14 14.10 -16.14
CA PRO A 340 15.95 12.71 -16.55
C PRO A 340 17.17 12.08 -17.22
N ALA A 341 17.98 12.87 -17.94
CA ALA A 341 19.22 12.43 -18.56
C ALA A 341 20.33 12.03 -17.56
N GLN A 342 20.23 12.46 -16.30
CA GLN A 342 21.17 12.09 -15.23
C GLN A 342 20.80 10.76 -14.57
N LEU A 343 19.55 10.30 -14.74
CA LEU A 343 19.10 9.07 -14.13
C LEU A 343 19.60 7.83 -14.88
N PRO A 344 19.76 6.71 -14.16
CA PRO A 344 19.95 5.41 -14.79
C PRO A 344 18.83 5.13 -15.82
N PRO A 345 19.15 4.62 -17.02
CA PRO A 345 18.14 4.34 -18.04
C PRO A 345 17.07 3.36 -17.53
N HIS A 346 15.78 3.68 -17.73
CA HIS A 346 14.68 2.81 -17.30
C HIS A 346 14.76 1.39 -17.90
N ALA A 347 15.24 1.28 -19.14
CA ALA A 347 15.45 -0.02 -19.81
C ALA A 347 16.44 -0.93 -19.06
N ARG A 348 17.37 -0.37 -18.30
CA ARG A 348 18.29 -1.13 -17.44
C ARG A 348 17.53 -1.71 -16.24
N ALA A 349 16.76 -0.87 -15.55
CA ALA A 349 15.97 -1.31 -14.40
C ALA A 349 14.92 -2.35 -14.78
N ARG A 350 14.24 -2.17 -15.92
CA ARG A 350 13.30 -3.14 -16.49
C ARG A 350 13.94 -4.50 -16.71
N ARG A 351 15.09 -4.56 -17.39
CA ARG A 351 15.81 -5.83 -17.63
C ARG A 351 16.24 -6.52 -16.34
N ALA A 352 16.76 -5.76 -15.36
CA ALA A 352 17.16 -6.30 -14.07
C ALA A 352 15.96 -6.88 -13.31
N LEU A 353 14.85 -6.14 -13.23
CA LEU A 353 13.62 -6.61 -12.57
C LEU A 353 13.10 -7.90 -13.21
N VAL A 354 13.00 -7.95 -14.54
CA VAL A 354 12.50 -9.16 -15.23
C VAL A 354 13.38 -10.36 -14.93
N ARG A 355 14.72 -10.21 -14.95
CA ARG A 355 15.64 -11.30 -14.58
C ARG A 355 15.48 -11.74 -13.13
N ILE A 356 15.41 -10.79 -12.19
CA ILE A 356 15.17 -11.08 -10.77
C ILE A 356 13.86 -11.87 -10.61
N ILE A 357 12.80 -11.45 -11.29
CA ILE A 357 11.50 -12.12 -11.24
C ILE A 357 11.53 -13.47 -11.95
N THR A 358 12.28 -13.65 -13.03
CA THR A 358 12.48 -14.96 -13.65
C THR A 358 13.09 -15.93 -12.65
N VAL A 359 14.14 -15.50 -11.92
CA VAL A 359 14.79 -16.33 -10.89
C VAL A 359 13.85 -16.63 -9.72
N LEU A 360 13.10 -15.64 -9.25
CA LEU A 360 12.28 -15.79 -8.05
C LEU A 360 10.90 -16.42 -8.30
N GLY A 361 10.26 -16.11 -9.42
CA GLY A 361 8.87 -16.48 -9.71
C GLY A 361 8.68 -17.33 -10.96
N GLY A 362 9.75 -17.57 -11.72
CA GLY A 362 9.70 -18.26 -13.00
C GLY A 362 9.16 -17.41 -14.15
N ASP A 363 9.15 -17.99 -15.35
CA ASP A 363 8.84 -17.30 -16.60
C ASP A 363 7.43 -16.71 -16.66
N ALA A 364 6.45 -17.39 -16.06
CA ALA A 364 5.06 -16.91 -16.05
C ALA A 364 4.90 -15.57 -15.30
N VAL A 365 5.56 -15.44 -14.14
CA VAL A 365 5.56 -14.17 -13.38
C VAL A 365 6.35 -13.12 -14.14
N ALA A 366 7.50 -13.49 -14.70
CA ALA A 366 8.33 -12.57 -15.47
C ALA A 366 7.58 -12.02 -16.68
N ALA A 367 6.83 -12.86 -17.39
CA ALA A 367 5.97 -12.46 -18.51
C ALA A 367 4.86 -11.50 -18.08
N HIS A 368 4.21 -11.77 -16.94
CA HIS A 368 3.18 -10.86 -16.40
C HIS A 368 3.75 -9.48 -16.05
N ILE A 369 4.91 -9.45 -15.38
CA ILE A 369 5.61 -8.20 -15.07
C ILE A 369 6.06 -7.49 -16.35
N GLN A 370 6.56 -8.25 -17.34
CA GLN A 370 6.96 -7.71 -18.63
C GLN A 370 5.78 -7.03 -19.33
N HIS A 371 4.62 -7.70 -19.40
CA HIS A 371 3.40 -7.14 -19.97
C HIS A 371 2.95 -5.86 -19.25
N PHE A 372 2.97 -5.84 -17.91
CA PHE A 372 2.70 -4.62 -17.15
C PHE A 372 3.66 -3.47 -17.51
N LEU A 373 4.96 -3.74 -17.64
CA LEU A 373 5.97 -2.72 -17.98
C LEU A 373 5.84 -2.22 -19.43
N ASP A 374 5.15 -2.97 -20.29
CA ASP A 374 4.81 -2.57 -21.66
C ASP A 374 3.55 -1.70 -21.71
N ASP A 375 2.52 -2.06 -20.97
CA ASP A 375 1.24 -1.34 -20.95
C ASP A 375 1.30 -0.06 -20.10
N TYR A 376 2.14 -0.06 -19.06
CA TYR A 376 2.34 1.05 -18.15
C TYR A 376 3.82 1.48 -18.16
N PRO A 377 4.37 1.96 -19.29
CA PRO A 377 5.74 2.42 -19.32
C PRO A 377 5.90 3.61 -18.36
N ALA A 378 7.00 3.63 -17.61
CA ALA A 378 7.33 4.78 -16.80
C ALA A 378 7.39 6.02 -17.70
N ALA A 379 6.66 7.07 -17.32
CA ALA A 379 6.59 8.27 -18.13
C ALA A 379 8.01 8.80 -18.36
N THR A 380 8.42 8.96 -19.62
CA THR A 380 9.59 9.77 -19.91
C THR A 380 9.30 11.15 -19.38
N VAL A 381 9.93 11.54 -18.28
CA VAL A 381 9.79 12.87 -17.71
C VAL A 381 10.25 13.84 -18.80
N THR A 382 9.31 14.39 -19.55
CA THR A 382 9.58 15.52 -20.43
C THR A 382 9.80 16.69 -19.50
N ALA A 383 10.99 17.30 -19.54
CA ALA A 383 11.27 18.50 -18.76
C ALA A 383 10.11 19.50 -18.97
N PRO A 384 9.56 20.10 -17.90
CA PRO A 384 8.43 21.01 -17.99
C PRO A 384 8.72 22.26 -18.83
#